data_AF-A0A7J0CNF5-F1
#
_entry.id   AF-A0A7J0CNF5-F1
#
_cell.length_a   1.000
_cell.length_b   1.000
_cell.length_c   1.000
_cell.angle_alpha   90.00
_cell.angle_beta   90.00
_cell.angle_gamma   90.00
#
_symmetry.space_group_name_H-M   'P 1'
#
loop_
_entity.id
_entity.type
_entity.pdbx_description
1 polymer ?
#
loop_
_entity_poly.entity_id
_entity_poly.type
_entity_poly.pdbx_seq_one_letter_code
_entity_poly.pdbx_strand_id
1 'polypeptide(L)'
;MVDLAAVIGREFAAAELVRLETAVRTEQPGPAPETPATGSGSPDRRRVDEALAALTRRRLVEPAPSGAGDSSAYRFSSGLVHEVAYASLSKRAKAERHAWAAELPSVERTGDGAVGGHLERAYRYRAELGLLDDRARLLRDRAATALGRAGAQAAARSDLHWAHGLLERAVELRPEEAGAVLGLGEVRVALGRVEEGAELLRRVRDLDTAPVAAAHARLALAVLDPAAGPGPAATARAVLPVFEAAGDARGRARAHLRLAQQLQRSGRHEEAERDHARALEHAVAAGAEPERAGALGAIGISLWRGPVPVDRAVERCRALLAAHGSGRPTVRVTLNCPLAVLYALQDRSGEAYGCLAEADRLAGKLGFAEAEVFLPVFRATVEALLGREAEALELLALADAAARRTGAAGMRTAVALDAARLELDAGSEDRAATWLAGIGEASELSRADAVDLEGLRGRLAARDRPDEALHHAERAVRASLLTDSPLVQASAELDRARTLAALGRPAAAEAAARSAGEHFAGKGHLPGARRVAAFLTARAGRTRTAMVTTREGS
;
A
#
# COMPACT_ATOMS: atom_id res chain seq x y z
N MET A 1 20.35 7.22 -42.49
CA MET A 1 20.30 8.44 -41.65
C MET A 1 18.92 8.76 -41.09
N VAL A 2 17.93 9.21 -41.89
CA VAL A 2 16.56 9.48 -41.39
C VAL A 2 15.96 8.26 -40.68
N ASP A 3 16.15 7.10 -41.29
CA ASP A 3 15.77 5.79 -40.76
C ASP A 3 16.34 5.47 -39.37
N LEU A 4 17.61 5.85 -39.14
CA LEU A 4 18.30 5.60 -37.87
C LEU A 4 17.77 6.54 -36.80
N ALA A 5 17.58 7.82 -37.15
CA ALA A 5 16.97 8.82 -36.30
C ALA A 5 15.54 8.43 -35.89
N ALA A 6 14.75 7.89 -36.84
CA ALA A 6 13.36 7.53 -36.60
C ALA A 6 13.19 6.43 -35.54
N VAL A 7 14.20 5.58 -35.34
CA VAL A 7 14.18 4.51 -34.34
C VAL A 7 14.61 5.00 -32.96
N ILE A 8 15.49 6.00 -32.86
CA ILE A 8 15.89 6.62 -31.58
C ILE A 8 14.70 7.35 -30.95
N GLY A 9 14.02 8.20 -31.73
CA GLY A 9 12.87 8.97 -31.23
C GLY A 9 12.65 10.26 -32.00
N ARG A 10 11.79 11.13 -31.44
CA ARG A 10 11.50 12.44 -32.03
C ARG A 10 12.67 13.43 -31.90
N GLU A 11 13.53 13.19 -30.92
CA GLU A 11 14.76 13.95 -30.65
C GLU A 11 15.92 12.95 -30.57
N PHE A 12 17.09 13.34 -31.06
CA PHE A 12 18.27 12.48 -31.13
C PHE A 12 19.55 13.33 -31.23
N ALA A 13 20.69 12.78 -30.79
CA ALA A 13 21.98 13.45 -30.92
C ALA A 13 22.75 12.99 -32.17
N ALA A 14 23.48 13.91 -32.81
CA ALA A 14 24.34 13.56 -33.96
C ALA A 14 25.39 12.50 -33.61
N ALA A 15 25.92 12.50 -32.38
CA ALA A 15 26.88 11.50 -31.92
C ALA A 15 26.29 10.08 -31.88
N GLU A 16 25.00 9.94 -31.60
CA GLU A 16 24.30 8.64 -31.55
C GLU A 16 24.07 8.09 -32.95
N LEU A 17 23.73 8.97 -33.89
CA LEU A 17 23.63 8.61 -35.30
C LEU A 17 24.95 8.11 -35.87
N VAL A 18 26.09 8.70 -35.47
CA VAL A 18 27.42 8.20 -35.87
C VAL A 18 27.65 6.78 -35.35
N ARG A 19 27.26 6.50 -34.10
CA ARG A 19 27.37 5.15 -33.52
C ARG A 19 26.51 4.14 -34.27
N LEU A 20 25.25 4.48 -34.57
CA LEU A 20 24.36 3.61 -35.33
C LEU A 20 24.85 3.38 -36.77
N GLU A 21 25.36 4.42 -37.44
CA GLU A 21 25.91 4.31 -38.80
C GLU A 21 27.14 3.39 -38.82
N THR A 22 27.97 3.44 -37.77
CA THR A 22 29.10 2.53 -37.61
C THR A 22 28.62 1.09 -37.42
N ALA A 23 27.60 0.86 -36.58
CA ALA A 23 27.02 -0.46 -36.34
C ALA A 23 26.34 -1.07 -37.57
N VAL A 24 25.73 -0.25 -38.44
CA VAL A 24 25.20 -0.67 -39.74
C VAL A 24 26.30 -1.24 -40.63
N ARG A 25 27.48 -0.59 -40.66
CA ARG A 25 28.58 -0.97 -41.55
C ARG A 25 29.34 -2.22 -41.08
N THR A 26 29.40 -2.48 -39.78
CA THR A 26 30.15 -3.61 -39.22
C THR A 26 29.30 -4.86 -39.03
N GLU A 27 27.98 -4.78 -39.25
CA GLU A 27 26.98 -5.84 -38.98
C GLU A 27 27.02 -6.41 -37.54
N GLN A 28 27.73 -5.75 -36.61
CA GLN A 28 27.93 -6.20 -35.23
C GLN A 28 27.32 -5.21 -34.22
N PRO A 29 26.48 -5.68 -33.28
CA PRO A 29 26.24 -4.98 -32.02
C PRO A 29 27.41 -5.26 -31.09
N GLY A 30 28.25 -4.26 -30.77
CA GLY A 30 29.38 -4.43 -29.85
C GLY A 30 29.58 -3.22 -28.94
N PRO A 31 30.09 -3.40 -27.71
CA PRO A 31 30.48 -2.28 -26.86
C PRO A 31 31.65 -1.52 -27.50
N ALA A 32 31.74 -0.23 -27.18
CA ALA A 32 32.71 0.69 -27.79
C ALA A 32 34.17 0.26 -27.54
N PRO A 33 35.11 0.53 -28.47
CA PRO A 33 36.52 0.63 -28.13
C PRO A 33 36.77 1.83 -27.19
N GLU A 34 37.56 1.62 -26.13
CA GLU A 34 37.77 2.51 -24.97
C GLU A 34 38.59 3.79 -25.24
N THR A 35 38.73 4.28 -26.47
CA THR A 35 39.56 5.47 -26.73
C THR A 35 38.88 6.47 -27.68
N PRO A 36 38.72 7.75 -27.27
CA PRO A 36 38.31 8.79 -28.21
C PRO A 36 39.52 9.10 -29.11
N ALA A 37 39.45 8.70 -30.37
CA ALA A 37 40.40 9.15 -31.37
C ALA A 37 40.24 10.67 -31.53
N THR A 38 41.12 11.42 -30.87
CA THR A 38 41.27 12.86 -30.96
C THR A 38 41.95 13.20 -32.28
N GLY A 39 41.15 13.32 -33.33
CA GLY A 39 41.61 13.78 -34.63
C GLY A 39 40.46 14.02 -35.58
N SER A 40 40.36 15.24 -36.11
CA SER A 40 39.63 15.62 -37.34
C SER A 40 38.69 14.54 -37.92
N GLY A 41 37.45 14.53 -37.41
CA GLY A 41 36.24 13.89 -37.96
C GLY A 41 36.42 12.52 -38.62
N SER A 42 36.10 11.46 -37.88
CA SER A 42 35.91 10.13 -38.48
C SER A 42 35.04 10.23 -39.75
N PRO A 43 35.28 9.41 -40.80
CA PRO A 43 34.52 9.48 -42.04
C PRO A 43 33.01 9.34 -41.80
N ASP A 44 32.62 8.59 -40.77
CA ASP A 44 31.21 8.45 -40.35
C ASP A 44 30.65 9.76 -39.77
N ARG A 45 31.44 10.52 -38.99
CA ARG A 45 31.00 11.82 -38.48
C ARG A 45 30.70 12.82 -39.61
N ARG A 46 31.58 12.90 -40.61
CA ARG A 46 31.37 13.78 -41.78
C ARG A 46 30.10 13.44 -42.55
N ARG A 47 29.84 12.15 -42.78
CA ARG A 47 28.60 11.70 -43.45
C ARG A 47 27.35 12.04 -42.67
N VAL A 48 27.37 11.84 -41.36
CA VAL A 48 26.24 12.20 -40.49
C VAL A 48 25.97 13.70 -40.54
N ASP A 49 27.01 14.53 -40.44
CA ASP A 49 26.87 15.99 -40.47
C ASP A 49 26.35 16.50 -41.84
N GLU A 50 26.84 15.94 -42.95
CA GLU A 50 26.34 16.25 -44.31
C GLU A 50 24.86 15.85 -44.50
N ALA A 51 24.48 14.66 -44.02
CA ALA A 51 23.12 14.18 -44.07
C ALA A 51 22.17 15.04 -43.22
N LEU A 52 22.57 15.41 -42.01
CA LEU A 52 21.78 16.29 -41.15
C LEU A 52 21.59 17.66 -41.80
N ALA A 53 22.65 18.24 -42.37
CA ALA A 53 22.56 19.50 -43.12
C ALA A 53 21.58 19.40 -44.30
N ALA A 54 21.58 18.29 -45.05
CA ALA A 54 20.63 18.07 -46.14
C ALA A 54 19.18 17.93 -45.65
N LEU A 55 18.96 17.23 -44.53
CA LEU A 55 17.63 17.06 -43.94
C LEU A 55 17.07 18.36 -43.37
N THR A 56 17.92 19.20 -42.79
CA THR A 56 17.54 20.55 -42.34
C THR A 56 17.20 21.46 -43.51
N ARG A 57 17.96 21.45 -44.61
CA ARG A 57 17.59 22.18 -45.84
C ARG A 57 16.24 21.76 -46.39
N ARG A 58 15.86 20.49 -46.24
CA ARG A 58 14.57 19.92 -46.65
C ARG A 58 13.47 20.09 -45.59
N ARG A 59 13.73 20.77 -44.47
CA ARG A 59 12.80 20.98 -43.35
C ARG A 59 12.23 19.69 -42.76
N LEU A 60 12.98 18.59 -42.82
CA LEU A 60 12.59 17.30 -42.23
C LEU A 60 13.06 17.16 -40.79
N VAL A 61 14.20 17.76 -40.47
CA VAL A 61 14.78 17.81 -39.12
C VAL A 61 15.29 19.21 -38.85
N GLU A 62 15.30 19.62 -37.60
CA GLU A 62 15.80 20.93 -37.17
C GLU A 62 16.66 20.80 -35.90
N PRO A 63 17.60 21.72 -35.67
CA PRO A 63 18.35 21.75 -34.42
C PRO A 63 17.39 21.94 -33.23
N ALA A 64 17.56 21.13 -32.19
CA ALA A 64 16.81 21.26 -30.95
C ALA A 64 17.52 22.25 -30.01
N PRO A 65 16.79 23.07 -29.21
CA PRO A 65 17.41 23.97 -28.26
C PRO A 65 18.20 23.17 -27.21
N SER A 66 19.48 23.52 -27.04
CA SER A 66 20.38 22.83 -26.12
C SER A 66 19.95 23.02 -24.65
N GLY A 67 19.39 21.98 -24.03
CA GLY A 67 19.41 21.82 -22.58
C GLY A 67 20.85 21.54 -22.13
N ALA A 68 21.23 22.06 -20.96
CA ALA A 68 22.60 22.10 -20.44
C ALA A 68 23.38 20.77 -20.62
N GLY A 69 24.20 20.69 -21.67
CA GLY A 69 25.22 19.64 -21.84
C GLY A 69 25.45 19.11 -23.25
N ASP A 70 24.47 19.13 -24.16
CA ASP A 70 24.63 18.51 -25.50
C ASP A 70 24.43 19.54 -26.63
N SER A 71 25.55 19.95 -27.24
CA SER A 71 25.60 20.99 -28.28
C SER A 71 25.17 20.50 -29.67
N SER A 72 24.66 19.27 -29.79
CA SER A 72 24.40 18.61 -31.09
C SER A 72 23.09 17.81 -31.16
N ALA A 73 22.03 18.29 -30.51
CA ALA A 73 20.70 17.70 -30.54
C ALA A 73 19.88 18.16 -31.76
N TYR A 74 19.18 17.22 -32.39
CA TYR A 74 18.26 17.44 -33.51
C TYR A 74 16.89 16.86 -33.17
N ARG A 75 15.84 17.39 -33.79
CA ARG A 75 14.48 16.85 -33.73
C ARG A 75 13.83 16.80 -35.09
N PHE A 76 12.86 15.90 -35.27
CA PHE A 76 12.00 15.94 -36.45
C PHE A 76 11.13 17.21 -36.44
N SER A 77 10.96 17.85 -37.61
CA SER A 77 10.21 19.11 -37.72
C SER A 77 8.72 18.97 -37.35
N SER A 78 8.16 17.77 -37.48
CA SER A 78 6.83 17.43 -36.95
C SER A 78 6.74 15.95 -36.54
N GLY A 79 5.74 15.62 -35.72
CA GLY A 79 5.43 14.23 -35.37
C GLY A 79 5.07 13.37 -36.59
N LEU A 80 4.37 13.95 -37.57
CA LEU A 80 4.01 13.26 -38.80
C LEU A 80 5.24 12.86 -39.64
N VAL A 81 6.26 13.73 -39.72
CA VAL A 81 7.50 13.39 -40.44
C VAL A 81 8.20 12.21 -39.77
N HIS A 82 8.26 12.19 -38.43
CA HIS A 82 8.81 11.07 -37.67
C HIS A 82 8.02 9.78 -37.92
N GLU A 83 6.69 9.84 -37.84
CA GLU A 83 5.80 8.69 -38.06
C GLU A 83 5.95 8.11 -39.47
N VAL A 84 5.94 8.95 -40.50
CA VAL A 84 6.10 8.50 -41.90
C VAL A 84 7.48 7.89 -42.11
N ALA A 85 8.54 8.53 -41.61
CA ALA A 85 9.90 8.02 -41.70
C ALA A 85 10.04 6.66 -41.00
N TYR A 86 9.45 6.50 -39.82
CA TYR A 86 9.44 5.23 -39.10
C TYR A 86 8.60 4.17 -39.82
N ALA A 87 7.42 4.55 -40.34
CA ALA A 87 6.51 3.65 -41.04
C ALA A 87 7.13 3.10 -42.34
N SER A 88 7.91 3.91 -43.07
CA SER A 88 8.57 3.49 -44.31
C SER A 88 9.68 2.44 -44.13
N LEU A 89 10.13 2.17 -42.89
CA LEU A 89 11.13 1.14 -42.64
C LEU A 89 10.54 -0.27 -42.79
N SER A 90 11.27 -1.15 -43.47
CA SER A 90 10.95 -2.58 -43.48
C SER A 90 11.01 -3.17 -42.07
N LYS A 91 10.25 -4.24 -41.81
CA LYS A 91 10.28 -4.92 -40.50
C LYS A 91 11.69 -5.38 -40.13
N ARG A 92 12.49 -5.82 -41.12
CA ARG A 92 13.89 -6.22 -40.91
C ARG A 92 14.74 -5.03 -40.47
N ALA A 93 14.61 -3.91 -41.18
CA ALA A 93 15.29 -2.66 -40.85
C ALA A 93 14.93 -2.18 -39.44
N LYS A 94 13.64 -2.24 -39.06
CA LYS A 94 13.17 -1.92 -37.70
C LYS A 94 13.79 -2.85 -36.66
N ALA A 95 13.81 -4.17 -36.93
CA ALA A 95 14.37 -5.15 -36.01
C ALA A 95 15.85 -4.88 -35.68
N GLU A 96 16.68 -4.69 -36.70
CA GLU A 96 18.12 -4.44 -36.55
C GLU A 96 18.38 -3.11 -35.83
N ARG A 97 17.71 -2.04 -36.26
CA ARG A 97 17.89 -0.70 -35.70
C ARG A 97 17.44 -0.61 -34.25
N HIS A 98 16.36 -1.28 -33.87
CA HIS A 98 15.94 -1.33 -32.47
C HIS A 98 16.96 -2.07 -31.60
N ALA A 99 17.53 -3.17 -32.10
CA ALA A 99 18.59 -3.88 -31.38
C ALA A 99 19.83 -3.00 -31.16
N TRP A 100 20.23 -2.19 -32.15
CA TRP A 100 21.35 -1.26 -31.99
C TRP A 100 21.02 -0.05 -31.10
N ALA A 101 19.80 0.49 -31.23
CA ALA A 101 19.37 1.62 -30.41
C ALA A 101 19.33 1.26 -28.91
N ALA A 102 19.09 0.00 -28.56
CA ALA A 102 19.14 -0.47 -27.17
C ALA A 102 20.52 -0.31 -26.52
N GLU A 103 21.60 -0.24 -27.31
CA GLU A 103 22.99 -0.09 -26.84
C GLU A 103 23.45 1.39 -26.83
N LEU A 104 22.54 2.35 -27.08
CA LEU A 104 22.90 3.76 -27.08
C LEU A 104 23.02 4.30 -25.64
N PRO A 105 24.04 5.12 -25.33
CA PRO A 105 24.20 5.68 -24.00
C PRO A 105 23.01 6.49 -23.49
N SER A 106 22.23 7.15 -24.35
CA SER A 106 21.01 7.83 -23.93
C SER A 106 19.90 6.87 -23.50
N VAL A 107 19.76 5.75 -24.18
CA VAL A 107 18.77 4.72 -23.87
C VAL A 107 19.17 4.02 -22.57
N GLU A 108 20.44 3.68 -22.41
CA GLU A 108 20.99 3.13 -21.16
C GLU A 108 20.82 4.12 -19.99
N ARG A 109 21.10 5.42 -20.18
CA ARG A 109 20.85 6.46 -19.17
C ARG A 109 19.38 6.64 -18.84
N THR A 110 18.48 6.42 -19.79
CA THR A 110 17.03 6.45 -19.55
C THR A 110 16.59 5.26 -18.70
N GLY A 111 17.30 4.14 -18.81
CA GLY A 111 17.19 2.98 -17.93
C GLY A 111 16.58 1.74 -18.59
N ASP A 112 16.47 0.68 -17.80
CA ASP A 112 16.10 -0.67 -18.25
C ASP A 112 14.78 -0.74 -19.02
N GLY A 113 13.81 0.12 -18.71
CA GLY A 113 12.51 0.15 -19.39
C GLY A 113 12.63 0.57 -20.87
N ALA A 114 13.52 1.52 -21.16
CA ALA A 114 13.81 1.97 -22.51
C ALA A 114 14.59 0.89 -23.28
N VAL A 115 15.68 0.38 -22.69
CA VAL A 115 16.48 -0.73 -23.25
C VAL A 115 15.59 -1.92 -23.59
N GLY A 116 14.80 -2.40 -22.62
CA GLY A 116 13.88 -3.51 -22.78
C GLY A 116 12.82 -3.27 -23.85
N GLY A 117 12.30 -2.04 -23.96
CA GLY A 117 11.34 -1.68 -25.00
C GLY A 117 11.91 -1.71 -26.42
N HIS A 118 13.16 -1.28 -26.60
CA HIS A 118 13.85 -1.42 -27.89
C HIS A 118 14.10 -2.89 -28.22
N LEU A 119 14.62 -3.67 -27.27
CA LEU A 119 14.91 -5.09 -27.49
C LEU A 119 13.64 -5.93 -27.77
N GLU A 120 12.53 -5.64 -27.08
CA GLU A 120 11.24 -6.29 -27.35
C GLU A 120 10.76 -5.99 -28.76
N ARG A 121 10.81 -4.72 -29.21
CA ARG A 121 10.42 -4.34 -30.59
C ARG A 121 11.31 -5.05 -31.61
N ALA A 122 12.62 -5.13 -31.34
CA ALA A 122 13.54 -5.87 -32.18
C ALA A 122 13.14 -7.35 -32.30
N TYR A 123 12.85 -8.00 -31.18
CA TYR A 123 12.36 -9.38 -31.15
C TYR A 123 11.03 -9.55 -31.89
N ARG A 124 10.01 -8.74 -31.60
CA ARG A 124 8.67 -8.83 -32.21
C ARG A 124 8.72 -8.71 -33.73
N TYR A 125 9.49 -7.76 -34.27
CA TYR A 125 9.66 -7.65 -35.71
C TYR A 125 10.38 -8.87 -36.34
N ARG A 126 11.32 -9.51 -35.64
CA ARG A 126 11.92 -10.78 -36.11
C ARG A 126 10.93 -11.93 -36.09
N ALA A 127 10.14 -12.04 -35.01
CA ALA A 127 9.11 -13.07 -34.88
C ALA A 127 8.03 -12.94 -35.97
N GLU A 128 7.58 -11.72 -36.27
CA GLU A 128 6.65 -11.44 -37.38
C GLU A 128 7.21 -11.79 -38.77
N LEU A 129 8.54 -11.84 -38.90
CA LEU A 129 9.22 -12.26 -40.12
C LEU A 129 9.51 -13.78 -40.15
N GLY A 130 9.11 -14.53 -39.12
CA GLY A 130 9.41 -15.95 -38.98
C GLY A 130 10.87 -16.26 -38.59
N LEU A 131 11.66 -15.24 -38.20
CA LEU A 131 13.07 -15.38 -37.86
C LEU A 131 13.26 -15.70 -36.37
N LEU A 132 12.91 -16.92 -35.96
CA LEU A 132 12.99 -17.42 -34.57
C LEU A 132 14.33 -18.09 -34.24
N ASP A 133 15.43 -17.49 -34.70
CA ASP A 133 16.79 -17.97 -34.51
C ASP A 133 17.38 -17.62 -33.12
N ASP A 134 18.62 -18.04 -32.88
CA ASP A 134 19.36 -17.79 -31.63
C ASP A 134 19.41 -16.30 -31.28
N ARG A 135 19.52 -15.43 -32.30
CA ARG A 135 19.47 -13.99 -32.13
C ARG A 135 18.11 -13.50 -31.63
N ALA A 136 17.01 -14.04 -32.16
CA ALA A 136 15.68 -13.71 -31.65
C ALA A 136 15.51 -14.16 -30.19
N ARG A 137 16.02 -15.35 -29.82
CA ARG A 137 16.00 -15.83 -28.42
C ARG A 137 16.80 -14.92 -27.50
N LEU A 138 18.01 -14.52 -27.89
CA LEU A 138 18.84 -13.58 -27.13
C LEU A 138 18.15 -12.22 -26.92
N LEU A 139 17.53 -11.67 -27.97
CA LEU A 139 16.81 -10.40 -27.89
C LEU A 139 15.61 -10.50 -26.93
N ARG A 140 14.84 -11.59 -27.03
CA ARG A 140 13.71 -11.86 -26.14
C ARG A 140 14.14 -11.94 -24.67
N ASP A 141 15.20 -12.70 -24.39
CA ASP A 141 15.66 -12.93 -23.02
C ASP A 141 16.24 -11.65 -22.40
N ARG A 142 17.01 -10.87 -23.17
CA ARG A 142 17.50 -9.55 -22.73
C ARG A 142 16.36 -8.56 -22.53
N ALA A 143 15.37 -8.54 -23.43
CA ALA A 143 14.20 -7.68 -23.31
C ALA A 143 13.39 -8.00 -22.04
N ALA A 144 13.08 -9.28 -21.81
CA ALA A 144 12.35 -9.73 -20.64
C ALA A 144 13.10 -9.37 -19.34
N THR A 145 14.42 -9.58 -19.31
CA THR A 145 15.26 -9.23 -18.16
C THR A 145 15.21 -7.73 -17.85
N ALA A 146 15.40 -6.88 -18.87
CA ALA A 146 15.39 -5.43 -18.69
C ALA A 146 14.00 -4.90 -18.29
N LEU A 147 12.94 -5.35 -18.96
CA LEU A 147 11.56 -4.99 -18.60
C LEU A 147 11.20 -5.45 -17.19
N GLY A 148 11.62 -6.66 -16.80
CA GLY A 148 11.41 -7.20 -15.45
C GLY A 148 12.09 -6.35 -14.37
N ARG A 149 13.35 -5.95 -14.58
CA ARG A 149 14.06 -5.04 -13.65
C ARG A 149 13.40 -3.68 -13.55
N ALA A 150 13.05 -3.08 -14.68
CA ALA A 150 12.35 -1.79 -14.71
C ALA A 150 11.00 -1.87 -13.99
N GLY A 151 10.25 -2.95 -14.22
CA GLY A 151 8.98 -3.21 -13.57
C GLY A 151 9.11 -3.38 -12.06
N ALA A 152 10.12 -4.13 -11.60
CA ALA A 152 10.41 -4.28 -10.17
C ALA A 152 10.79 -2.93 -9.52
N GLN A 153 11.58 -2.09 -10.19
CA GLN A 153 11.93 -0.75 -9.70
C GLN A 153 10.71 0.18 -9.65
N ALA A 154 9.84 0.14 -10.66
CA ALA A 154 8.58 0.89 -10.65
C ALA A 154 7.68 0.46 -9.48
N ALA A 155 7.55 -0.85 -9.24
CA ALA A 155 6.80 -1.39 -8.12
C ALA A 155 7.38 -0.96 -6.76
N ALA A 156 8.71 -1.00 -6.61
CA ALA A 156 9.41 -0.55 -5.39
C ALA A 156 9.17 0.94 -5.08
N ARG A 157 8.84 1.76 -6.08
CA ARG A 157 8.49 3.19 -5.95
C ARG A 157 6.98 3.45 -5.89
N SER A 158 6.15 2.41 -5.79
CA SER A 158 4.68 2.49 -5.84
C SER A 158 4.08 3.02 -7.15
N ASP A 159 4.81 2.93 -8.28
CA ASP A 159 4.25 3.24 -9.60
C ASP A 159 3.60 1.99 -10.21
N LEU A 160 2.41 1.66 -9.71
CA LEU A 160 1.73 0.39 -9.98
C LEU A 160 1.34 0.23 -11.45
N HIS A 161 0.88 1.30 -12.11
CA HIS A 161 0.45 1.23 -13.50
C HIS A 161 1.63 1.02 -14.46
N TRP A 162 2.73 1.73 -14.24
CA TRP A 162 3.93 1.52 -15.05
C TRP A 162 4.56 0.16 -14.78
N ALA A 163 4.63 -0.25 -13.51
CA ALA A 163 5.10 -1.58 -13.12
C ALA A 163 4.29 -2.67 -13.80
N HIS A 164 2.95 -2.55 -13.81
CA HIS A 164 2.07 -3.53 -14.44
C HIS A 164 2.39 -3.70 -15.93
N GLY A 165 2.45 -2.61 -16.69
CA GLY A 165 2.71 -2.68 -18.14
C GLY A 165 4.10 -3.22 -18.48
N LEU A 166 5.11 -2.95 -17.66
CA LEU A 166 6.45 -3.50 -17.84
C LEU A 166 6.53 -4.99 -17.51
N LEU A 167 5.96 -5.39 -16.36
CA LEU A 167 5.99 -6.78 -15.88
C LEU A 167 5.14 -7.70 -16.75
N GLU A 168 4.00 -7.23 -17.24
CA GLU A 168 3.15 -7.98 -18.16
C GLU A 168 3.92 -8.32 -19.45
N ARG A 169 4.57 -7.34 -20.07
CA ARG A 169 5.41 -7.55 -21.24
C ARG A 169 6.61 -8.47 -20.95
N ALA A 170 7.23 -8.35 -19.79
CA ALA A 170 8.30 -9.26 -19.38
C ALA A 170 7.82 -10.72 -19.28
N VAL A 171 6.65 -10.94 -18.66
CA VAL A 171 6.03 -12.26 -18.52
C VAL A 171 5.55 -12.82 -19.87
N GLU A 172 5.02 -11.99 -20.78
CA GLU A 172 4.68 -12.42 -22.14
C GLU A 172 5.90 -12.95 -22.91
N LEU A 173 7.06 -12.32 -22.73
CA LEU A 173 8.30 -12.74 -23.37
C LEU A 173 8.89 -14.01 -22.70
N ARG A 174 8.80 -14.10 -21.37
CA ARG A 174 9.37 -15.17 -20.54
C ARG A 174 8.43 -15.56 -19.39
N PRO A 175 7.43 -16.42 -19.63
CA PRO A 175 6.47 -16.87 -18.62
C PRO A 175 7.08 -17.66 -17.45
N GLU A 176 8.29 -18.19 -17.62
CA GLU A 176 9.04 -18.98 -16.63
C GLU A 176 9.90 -18.12 -15.69
N GLU A 177 10.03 -16.82 -15.94
CA GLU A 177 10.87 -15.92 -15.14
C GLU A 177 10.19 -15.58 -13.80
N ALA A 178 10.52 -16.35 -12.76
CA ALA A 178 9.86 -16.29 -11.45
C ALA A 178 9.78 -14.87 -10.86
N GLY A 179 10.83 -14.06 -11.01
CA GLY A 179 10.85 -12.69 -10.49
C GLY A 179 9.82 -11.77 -11.16
N ALA A 180 9.67 -11.86 -12.49
CA ALA A 180 8.71 -11.07 -13.24
C ALA A 180 7.27 -11.53 -12.96
N VAL A 181 7.04 -12.84 -12.89
CA VAL A 181 5.73 -13.43 -12.56
C VAL A 181 5.29 -13.04 -11.15
N LEU A 182 6.21 -13.11 -10.17
CA LEU A 182 5.97 -12.66 -8.79
C LEU A 182 5.57 -11.19 -8.77
N GLY A 183 6.38 -10.33 -9.38
CA GLY A 183 6.13 -8.89 -9.43
C GLY A 183 4.78 -8.57 -10.06
N LEU A 184 4.43 -9.22 -11.18
CA LEU A 184 3.14 -9.02 -11.84
C LEU A 184 1.98 -9.45 -10.94
N GLY A 185 2.12 -10.59 -10.25
CA GLY A 185 1.14 -11.08 -9.28
C GLY A 185 0.88 -10.06 -8.16
N GLU A 186 1.95 -9.56 -7.54
CA GLU A 186 1.86 -8.52 -6.48
C GLU A 186 1.20 -7.23 -6.99
N VAL A 187 1.59 -6.76 -8.17
CA VAL A 187 1.04 -5.52 -8.76
C VAL A 187 -0.44 -5.69 -9.12
N ARG A 188 -0.84 -6.84 -9.67
CA ARG A 188 -2.26 -7.12 -9.98
C ARG A 188 -3.10 -7.12 -8.71
N VAL A 189 -2.63 -7.74 -7.64
CA VAL A 189 -3.28 -7.68 -6.32
C VAL A 189 -3.40 -6.25 -5.81
N ALA A 190 -2.31 -5.46 -5.86
CA ALA A 190 -2.33 -4.06 -5.40
C ALA A 190 -3.29 -3.16 -6.21
N LEU A 191 -3.52 -3.49 -7.48
CA LEU A 191 -4.49 -2.84 -8.37
C LEU A 191 -5.92 -3.41 -8.24
N GLY A 192 -6.18 -4.30 -7.27
CA GLY A 192 -7.52 -4.88 -7.02
C GLY A 192 -7.87 -6.10 -7.87
N ARG A 193 -6.99 -6.55 -8.78
CA ARG A 193 -7.14 -7.80 -9.54
C ARG A 193 -6.66 -8.99 -8.72
N VAL A 194 -7.33 -9.24 -7.59
CA VAL A 194 -6.88 -10.16 -6.54
C VAL A 194 -6.72 -11.59 -7.05
N GLU A 195 -7.72 -12.16 -7.72
CA GLU A 195 -7.67 -13.55 -8.17
C GLU A 195 -6.62 -13.76 -9.28
N GLU A 196 -6.56 -12.86 -10.26
CA GLU A 196 -5.55 -12.91 -11.33
C GLU A 196 -4.13 -12.82 -10.76
N GLY A 197 -3.92 -11.97 -9.75
CA GLY A 197 -2.63 -11.87 -9.08
C GLY A 197 -2.31 -13.10 -8.24
N ALA A 198 -3.28 -13.61 -7.48
CA ALA A 198 -3.13 -14.81 -6.66
C ALA A 198 -2.76 -16.04 -7.51
N GLU A 199 -3.33 -16.20 -8.71
CA GLU A 199 -2.97 -17.28 -9.62
C GLU A 199 -1.48 -17.23 -10.01
N LEU A 200 -0.96 -16.05 -10.35
CA LEU A 200 0.46 -15.88 -10.65
C LEU A 200 1.35 -16.17 -9.44
N LEU A 201 0.93 -15.74 -8.24
CA LEU A 201 1.65 -16.02 -7.00
C LEU A 201 1.68 -17.53 -6.70
N ARG A 202 0.58 -18.27 -6.93
CA ARG A 202 0.55 -19.73 -6.74
C ARG A 202 1.54 -20.43 -7.68
N ARG A 203 1.66 -19.98 -8.94
CA ARG A 203 2.67 -20.51 -9.88
C ARG A 203 4.09 -20.35 -9.35
N VAL A 204 4.43 -19.22 -8.74
CA VAL A 204 5.77 -18.96 -8.18
C VAL A 204 6.01 -19.68 -6.87
N ARG A 205 4.98 -19.83 -6.02
CA ARG A 205 5.04 -20.50 -4.71
C ARG A 205 5.63 -21.92 -4.80
N ASP A 206 5.28 -22.61 -5.88
CA ASP A 206 5.55 -24.03 -6.10
C ASP A 206 6.85 -24.27 -6.91
N LEU A 207 7.67 -23.23 -7.13
CA LEU A 207 8.96 -23.34 -7.81
C LEU A 207 10.10 -23.63 -6.82
N ASP A 208 10.78 -24.77 -7.01
CA ASP A 208 11.97 -25.12 -6.23
C ASP A 208 13.24 -24.40 -6.72
N THR A 209 13.25 -23.97 -7.98
CA THR A 209 14.41 -23.31 -8.62
C THR A 209 14.60 -21.85 -8.22
N ALA A 210 13.62 -21.24 -7.55
CA ALA A 210 13.63 -19.84 -7.17
C ALA A 210 13.17 -19.64 -5.70
N PRO A 211 13.94 -20.12 -4.71
CA PRO A 211 13.50 -20.19 -3.30
C PRO A 211 13.12 -18.84 -2.69
N VAL A 212 13.81 -17.74 -3.07
CA VAL A 212 13.48 -16.38 -2.60
C VAL A 212 12.16 -15.89 -3.19
N ALA A 213 11.93 -16.12 -4.49
CA ALA A 213 10.68 -15.73 -5.14
C ALA A 213 9.49 -16.55 -4.59
N ALA A 214 9.70 -17.86 -4.39
CA ALA A 214 8.71 -18.74 -3.77
C ALA A 214 8.39 -18.30 -2.32
N ALA A 215 9.39 -17.88 -1.54
CA ALA A 215 9.20 -17.34 -0.20
C ALA A 215 8.34 -16.05 -0.19
N HIS A 216 8.59 -15.12 -1.12
CA HIS A 216 7.73 -13.94 -1.30
C HIS A 216 6.29 -14.32 -1.68
N ALA A 217 6.13 -15.24 -2.63
CA ALA A 217 4.81 -15.70 -3.07
C ALA A 217 4.02 -16.37 -1.94
N ARG A 218 4.66 -17.23 -1.12
CA ARG A 218 4.05 -17.82 0.08
C ARG A 218 3.55 -16.76 1.04
N LEU A 219 4.39 -15.77 1.33
CA LEU A 219 4.03 -14.70 2.26
C LEU A 219 2.90 -13.82 1.71
N ALA A 220 2.91 -13.50 0.41
CA ALA A 220 1.85 -12.72 -0.24
C ALA A 220 0.51 -13.47 -0.22
N LEU A 221 0.50 -14.77 -0.54
CA LEU A 221 -0.71 -15.60 -0.50
C LEU A 221 -1.27 -15.74 0.92
N ALA A 222 -0.41 -15.92 1.92
CA ALA A 222 -0.85 -15.99 3.33
C ALA A 222 -1.51 -14.69 3.80
N VAL A 223 -1.16 -13.55 3.20
CA VAL A 223 -1.80 -12.24 3.48
C VAL A 223 -3.15 -12.11 2.79
N LEU A 224 -3.28 -12.63 1.56
CA LEU A 224 -4.53 -12.60 0.81
C LEU A 224 -5.60 -13.50 1.42
N ASP A 225 -5.18 -14.67 1.94
CA ASP A 225 -6.07 -15.59 2.65
C ASP A 225 -5.46 -15.99 4.00
N PRO A 226 -5.68 -15.18 5.04
CA PRO A 226 -5.19 -15.48 6.39
C PRO A 226 -5.84 -16.73 7.01
N ALA A 227 -6.95 -17.22 6.47
CA ALA A 227 -7.73 -18.34 7.01
C ALA A 227 -7.30 -19.70 6.43
N ALA A 228 -6.75 -19.74 5.20
CA ALA A 228 -6.31 -20.98 4.55
C ALA A 228 -5.05 -21.66 5.14
N GLY A 229 -4.39 -21.03 6.12
CA GLY A 229 -3.25 -21.59 6.85
C GLY A 229 -1.94 -21.70 6.05
N PRO A 230 -0.78 -21.92 6.73
CA PRO A 230 -0.45 -21.24 7.98
C PRO A 230 -0.57 -19.72 7.78
N GLY A 231 -1.27 -19.02 8.67
CA GLY A 231 -1.55 -17.57 8.53
C GLY A 231 -0.28 -16.70 8.43
N PRO A 232 -0.41 -15.39 8.15
CA PRO A 232 0.70 -14.52 7.73
C PRO A 232 1.94 -14.58 8.62
N ALA A 233 1.76 -14.56 9.95
CA ALA A 233 2.89 -14.56 10.88
C ALA A 233 3.60 -15.92 10.96
N ALA A 234 2.87 -17.03 10.87
CA ALA A 234 3.49 -18.36 10.83
C ALA A 234 4.28 -18.55 9.53
N THR A 235 3.70 -18.13 8.40
CA THR A 235 4.42 -18.10 7.12
C THR A 235 5.64 -17.19 7.19
N ALA A 236 5.54 -15.99 7.77
CA ALA A 236 6.66 -15.06 7.94
C ALA A 236 7.83 -15.68 8.72
N ARG A 237 7.56 -16.40 9.83
CA ARG A 237 8.63 -17.11 10.57
C ARG A 237 9.31 -18.18 9.72
N ALA A 238 8.54 -18.91 8.92
CA ALA A 238 9.07 -19.98 8.08
C ALA A 238 9.95 -19.45 6.93
N VAL A 239 9.60 -18.29 6.36
CA VAL A 239 10.35 -17.71 5.22
C VAL A 239 11.47 -16.76 5.62
N LEU A 240 11.45 -16.20 6.83
CA LEU A 240 12.47 -15.26 7.28
C LEU A 240 13.91 -15.78 7.12
N PRO A 241 14.25 -17.03 7.49
CA PRO A 241 15.59 -17.57 7.28
C PRO A 241 16.03 -17.60 5.80
N VAL A 242 15.09 -17.75 4.87
CA VAL A 242 15.37 -17.72 3.41
C VAL A 242 15.78 -16.30 3.00
N PHE A 243 15.06 -15.28 3.48
CA PHE A 243 15.40 -13.88 3.22
C PHE A 243 16.69 -13.46 3.93
N GLU A 244 16.97 -14.04 5.10
CA GLU A 244 18.23 -13.83 5.81
C GLU A 244 19.42 -14.38 5.04
N ALA A 245 19.38 -15.65 4.65
CA ALA A 245 20.44 -16.29 3.86
C ALA A 245 20.69 -15.59 2.52
N ALA A 246 19.64 -15.09 1.87
CA ALA A 246 19.74 -14.40 0.59
C ALA A 246 20.14 -12.92 0.68
N GLY A 247 20.23 -12.34 1.89
CA GLY A 247 20.46 -10.89 2.05
C GLY A 247 19.28 -10.02 1.57
N ASP A 248 18.08 -10.59 1.44
CA ASP A 248 16.92 -9.90 0.87
C ASP A 248 16.24 -8.99 1.90
N ALA A 249 16.65 -7.72 1.90
CA ALA A 249 16.11 -6.70 2.79
C ALA A 249 14.59 -6.48 2.60
N ARG A 250 14.05 -6.60 1.39
CA ARG A 250 12.60 -6.45 1.15
C ARG A 250 11.82 -7.60 1.78
N GLY A 251 12.30 -8.84 1.62
CA GLY A 251 11.73 -10.02 2.26
C GLY A 251 11.75 -9.93 3.79
N ARG A 252 12.88 -9.51 4.37
CA ARG A 252 13.00 -9.27 5.82
C ARG A 252 12.02 -8.21 6.31
N ALA A 253 11.89 -7.08 5.61
CA ALA A 253 10.92 -6.04 5.93
C ALA A 253 9.48 -6.59 5.97
N ARG A 254 9.08 -7.36 4.96
CA ARG A 254 7.76 -7.99 4.88
C ARG A 254 7.52 -8.99 5.99
N ALA A 255 8.50 -9.84 6.30
CA ALA A 255 8.39 -10.83 7.35
C ALA A 255 8.20 -10.15 8.72
N HIS A 256 9.06 -9.18 9.07
CA HIS A 256 8.93 -8.42 10.31
C HIS A 256 7.60 -7.67 10.40
N LEU A 257 7.11 -7.08 9.30
CA LEU A 257 5.80 -6.44 9.26
C LEU A 257 4.67 -7.41 9.66
N ARG A 258 4.69 -8.67 9.18
CA ARG A 258 3.66 -9.67 9.53
C ARG A 258 3.79 -10.20 10.95
N LEU A 259 5.02 -10.32 11.46
CA LEU A 259 5.24 -10.68 12.87
C LEU A 259 4.71 -9.60 13.81
N ALA A 260 5.00 -8.34 13.51
CA ALA A 260 4.52 -7.19 14.28
C ALA A 260 2.99 -7.02 14.20
N GLN A 261 2.38 -7.28 13.03
CA GLN A 261 0.91 -7.29 12.90
C GLN A 261 0.25 -8.34 13.81
N GLN A 262 0.89 -9.50 14.04
CA GLN A 262 0.36 -10.50 14.98
C GLN A 262 0.40 -10.00 16.43
N LEU A 263 1.42 -9.23 16.79
CA LEU A 263 1.49 -8.56 18.10
C LEU A 263 0.37 -7.51 18.22
N GLN A 264 0.10 -6.71 17.19
CA GLN A 264 -1.04 -5.78 17.17
C GLN A 264 -2.38 -6.50 17.32
N ARG A 265 -2.61 -7.60 16.58
CA ARG A 265 -3.84 -8.41 16.73
C ARG A 265 -3.95 -9.05 18.12
N SER A 266 -2.83 -9.23 18.81
CA SER A 266 -2.78 -9.70 20.20
C SER A 266 -2.88 -8.55 21.22
N GLY A 267 -3.14 -7.31 20.79
CA GLY A 267 -3.25 -6.15 21.68
C GLY A 267 -1.93 -5.79 22.39
N ARG A 268 -0.78 -6.13 21.80
CA ARG A 268 0.57 -5.80 22.30
C ARG A 268 1.19 -4.73 21.40
N HIS A 269 0.66 -3.52 21.47
CA HIS A 269 1.02 -2.42 20.57
C HIS A 269 2.43 -1.88 20.78
N GLU A 270 2.92 -1.83 22.03
CA GLU A 270 4.26 -1.32 22.32
C GLU A 270 5.34 -2.24 21.74
N GLU A 271 5.19 -3.56 21.91
CA GLU A 271 6.08 -4.54 21.31
C GLU A 271 5.97 -4.57 19.79
N ALA A 272 4.75 -4.44 19.25
CA ALA A 272 4.53 -4.34 17.82
C ALA A 272 5.25 -3.12 17.21
N GLU A 273 5.26 -1.96 17.88
CA GLU A 273 5.97 -0.78 17.40
C GLU A 273 7.47 -1.06 17.24
N ARG A 274 8.09 -1.75 18.20
CA ARG A 274 9.52 -2.10 18.14
C ARG A 274 9.84 -3.02 16.97
N ASP A 275 9.00 -4.01 16.69
CA ASP A 275 9.20 -4.90 15.54
C ASP A 275 8.86 -4.22 14.21
N HIS A 276 7.87 -3.31 14.18
CA HIS A 276 7.60 -2.48 12.99
C HIS A 276 8.76 -1.53 12.69
N ALA A 277 9.48 -1.03 13.70
CA ALA A 277 10.69 -0.23 13.48
C ALA A 277 11.79 -1.03 12.77
N ARG A 278 11.96 -2.32 13.08
CA ARG A 278 12.87 -3.22 12.35
C ARG A 278 12.42 -3.43 10.90
N ALA A 279 11.12 -3.61 10.68
CA ALA A 279 10.57 -3.68 9.33
C ALA A 279 10.86 -2.40 8.52
N LEU A 280 10.72 -1.23 9.17
CA LEU A 280 11.02 0.07 8.59
C LEU A 280 12.51 0.20 8.20
N GLU A 281 13.43 -0.19 9.07
CA GLU A 281 14.87 -0.17 8.79
C GLU A 281 15.21 -0.99 7.53
N HIS A 282 14.69 -2.21 7.44
CA HIS A 282 14.88 -3.07 6.27
C HIS A 282 14.23 -2.48 5.01
N ALA A 283 13.03 -1.91 5.10
CA ALA A 283 12.37 -1.25 3.98
C ALA A 283 13.13 0.00 3.50
N VAL A 284 13.75 0.74 4.43
CA VAL A 284 14.62 1.87 4.11
C VAL A 284 15.85 1.40 3.35
N ALA A 285 16.54 0.38 3.85
CA ALA A 285 17.72 -0.20 3.21
C ALA A 285 17.42 -0.76 1.80
N ALA A 286 16.23 -1.35 1.61
CA ALA A 286 15.80 -1.92 0.33
C ALA A 286 15.27 -0.89 -0.69
N GLY A 287 15.07 0.38 -0.29
CA GLY A 287 14.36 1.35 -1.14
C GLY A 287 12.93 0.94 -1.46
N ALA A 288 12.30 0.16 -0.58
CA ALA A 288 10.99 -0.45 -0.79
C ALA A 288 9.89 0.44 -0.19
N GLU A 289 9.35 1.35 -1.01
CA GLU A 289 8.38 2.36 -0.56
C GLU A 289 7.04 1.76 -0.06
N PRO A 290 6.44 0.71 -0.67
CA PRO A 290 5.24 0.08 -0.13
C PRO A 290 5.44 -0.48 1.28
N GLU A 291 6.53 -1.20 1.51
CA GLU A 291 6.86 -1.79 2.81
C GLU A 291 7.18 -0.71 3.85
N ARG A 292 7.87 0.36 3.44
CA ARG A 292 8.12 1.53 4.30
C ARG A 292 6.82 2.19 4.74
N ALA A 293 5.92 2.46 3.81
CA ALA A 293 4.61 3.04 4.08
C ALA A 293 3.78 2.12 4.98
N GLY A 294 3.77 0.81 4.70
CA GLY A 294 3.09 -0.19 5.52
C GLY A 294 3.59 -0.21 6.97
N ALA A 295 4.90 -0.21 7.18
CA ALA A 295 5.50 -0.16 8.51
C ALA A 295 5.15 1.15 9.26
N LEU A 296 5.23 2.30 8.57
CA LEU A 296 4.90 3.60 9.18
C LEU A 296 3.43 3.73 9.53
N GLY A 297 2.52 3.32 8.63
CA GLY A 297 1.09 3.26 8.93
C GLY A 297 0.78 2.35 10.11
N ALA A 298 1.42 1.18 10.18
CA ALA A 298 1.24 0.25 11.29
C ALA A 298 1.80 0.78 12.62
N ILE A 299 2.94 1.49 12.61
CA ILE A 299 3.44 2.25 13.78
C ILE A 299 2.40 3.29 14.22
N GLY A 300 1.85 4.07 13.28
CA GLY A 300 0.79 5.03 13.58
C GLY A 300 -0.43 4.39 14.24
N ILE A 301 -0.86 3.20 13.80
CA ILE A 301 -1.94 2.44 14.43
C ILE A 301 -1.57 2.01 15.85
N SER A 302 -0.34 1.54 16.09
CA SER A 302 0.14 1.21 17.44
C SER A 302 0.18 2.45 18.35
N LEU A 303 0.60 3.61 17.84
CA LEU A 303 0.59 4.86 18.60
C LEU A 303 -0.84 5.31 18.93
N TRP A 304 -1.78 5.10 18.01
CA TRP A 304 -3.20 5.36 18.27
C TRP A 304 -3.79 4.39 19.30
N ARG A 305 -3.68 3.08 19.09
CA ARG A 305 -4.37 2.07 19.89
C ARG A 305 -3.63 1.69 21.17
N GLY A 306 -2.31 1.81 21.20
CA GLY A 306 -1.45 1.40 22.31
C GLY A 306 -1.39 2.40 23.48
N PRO A 307 -0.50 2.15 24.45
CA PRO A 307 -0.49 2.84 25.75
C PRO A 307 0.08 4.26 25.72
N VAL A 308 0.80 4.65 24.66
CA VAL A 308 1.41 5.98 24.55
C VAL A 308 0.33 7.07 24.58
N PRO A 309 0.41 8.08 25.48
CA PRO A 309 -0.55 9.19 25.52
C PRO A 309 -0.65 9.94 24.17
N VAL A 310 -1.84 10.47 23.85
CA VAL A 310 -2.15 11.02 22.52
C VAL A 310 -1.24 12.19 22.13
N ASP A 311 -0.89 13.08 23.06
CA ASP A 311 0.05 14.19 22.81
C ASP A 311 1.41 13.69 22.30
N ARG A 312 1.98 12.69 22.97
CA ARG A 312 3.24 12.04 22.59
C ARG A 312 3.11 11.23 21.30
N ALA A 313 1.99 10.57 21.10
CA ALA A 313 1.69 9.85 19.86
C ALA A 313 1.63 10.80 18.65
N VAL A 314 1.02 11.97 18.80
CA VAL A 314 0.98 13.01 17.76
C VAL A 314 2.39 13.53 17.45
N GLU A 315 3.19 13.85 18.47
CA GLU A 315 4.60 14.26 18.29
C GLU A 315 5.39 13.21 17.50
N ARG A 316 5.23 11.94 17.85
CA ARG A 316 5.92 10.82 17.20
C ARG A 316 5.50 10.66 15.73
N CYS A 317 4.20 10.67 15.43
CA CYS A 317 3.69 10.61 14.06
C CYS A 317 4.19 11.78 13.19
N ARG A 318 4.22 13.00 13.75
CA ARG A 318 4.76 14.18 13.06
C ARG A 318 6.26 14.04 12.75
N ALA A 319 7.04 13.55 13.71
CA ALA A 319 8.47 13.30 13.51
C ALA A 319 8.73 12.26 12.41
N LEU A 320 7.93 11.19 12.38
CA LEU A 320 8.01 10.16 11.34
C LEU A 320 7.62 10.70 9.96
N LEU A 321 6.57 11.55 9.87
CA LEU A 321 6.21 12.25 8.63
C LEU A 321 7.31 13.20 8.15
N ALA A 322 7.96 13.92 9.06
CA ALA A 322 9.07 14.81 8.72
C ALA A 322 10.27 14.01 8.17
N ALA A 323 10.59 12.87 8.79
CA ALA A 323 11.72 12.03 8.38
C ALA A 323 11.45 11.26 7.08
N HIS A 324 10.24 10.76 6.86
CA HIS A 324 9.94 9.80 5.80
C HIS A 324 8.89 10.26 4.78
N GLY A 325 8.20 11.37 5.01
CA GLY A 325 7.08 11.81 4.16
C GLY A 325 7.48 12.67 2.95
N SER A 326 8.67 13.28 2.95
CA SER A 326 9.10 14.15 1.84
C SER A 326 9.30 13.34 0.55
N GLY A 327 8.64 13.77 -0.53
CA GLY A 327 8.64 13.12 -1.84
C GLY A 327 7.96 11.75 -1.90
N ARG A 328 7.26 11.32 -0.84
CA ARG A 328 6.77 9.94 -0.67
C ARG A 328 5.27 9.90 -0.40
N PRO A 329 4.43 9.93 -1.45
CA PRO A 329 2.99 10.00 -1.30
C PRO A 329 2.41 8.80 -0.54
N THR A 330 2.90 7.58 -0.77
CA THR A 330 2.43 6.36 -0.09
C THR A 330 2.63 6.43 1.44
N VAL A 331 3.75 6.97 1.90
CA VAL A 331 4.03 7.20 3.33
C VAL A 331 3.05 8.22 3.92
N ARG A 332 2.82 9.33 3.21
CA ARG A 332 1.90 10.38 3.67
C ARG A 332 0.47 9.86 3.78
N VAL A 333 0.00 9.06 2.82
CA VAL A 333 -1.33 8.43 2.86
C VAL A 333 -1.48 7.57 4.11
N THR A 334 -0.57 6.62 4.31
CA THR A 334 -0.67 5.61 5.36
C THR A 334 -0.52 6.19 6.77
N LEU A 335 0.37 7.16 6.97
CA LEU A 335 0.64 7.74 8.29
C LEU A 335 -0.29 8.90 8.66
N ASN A 336 -0.83 9.66 7.69
CA ASN A 336 -1.82 10.70 7.98
C ASN A 336 -3.14 10.11 8.51
N CYS A 337 -3.51 8.89 8.14
CA CYS A 337 -4.75 8.24 8.60
C CYS A 337 -4.82 8.07 10.13
N PRO A 338 -3.89 7.36 10.80
CA PRO A 338 -3.88 7.27 12.25
C PRO A 338 -3.60 8.61 12.93
N LEU A 339 -2.81 9.51 12.31
CA LEU A 339 -2.59 10.86 12.82
C LEU A 339 -3.89 11.69 12.86
N ALA A 340 -4.76 11.54 11.87
CA ALA A 340 -6.07 12.20 11.86
C ALA A 340 -6.92 11.77 13.06
N VAL A 341 -6.93 10.47 13.37
CA VAL A 341 -7.65 9.94 14.54
C VAL A 341 -7.06 10.49 15.83
N LEU A 342 -5.73 10.53 15.96
CA LEU A 342 -5.06 11.11 17.13
C LEU A 342 -5.44 12.59 17.34
N TYR A 343 -5.58 13.38 16.28
CA TYR A 343 -6.09 14.75 16.40
C TYR A 343 -7.56 14.79 16.84
N ALA A 344 -8.41 13.91 16.30
CA ALA A 344 -9.81 13.84 16.69
C ALA A 344 -9.99 13.44 18.17
N LEU A 345 -9.11 12.59 18.72
CA LEU A 345 -9.08 12.26 20.15
C LEU A 345 -8.82 13.46 21.06
N GLN A 346 -8.24 14.54 20.51
CA GLN A 346 -7.93 15.81 21.18
C GLN A 346 -8.83 16.97 20.71
N ASP A 347 -9.95 16.68 20.05
CA ASP A 347 -10.89 17.67 19.49
C ASP A 347 -10.27 18.65 18.47
N ARG A 348 -9.15 18.25 17.85
CA ARG A 348 -8.44 19.02 16.83
C ARG A 348 -8.97 18.70 15.44
N SER A 349 -10.24 19.06 15.20
CA SER A 349 -10.98 18.70 13.99
C SER A 349 -10.35 19.25 12.70
N GLY A 350 -9.83 20.48 12.73
CA GLY A 350 -9.16 21.10 11.58
C GLY A 350 -7.94 20.31 11.11
N GLU A 351 -7.07 19.91 12.03
CA GLU A 351 -5.90 19.09 11.72
C GLU A 351 -6.27 17.66 11.31
N ALA A 352 -7.30 17.08 11.94
CA ALA A 352 -7.82 15.77 11.55
C ALA A 352 -8.29 15.78 10.09
N TYR A 353 -9.07 16.79 9.70
CA TYR A 353 -9.53 16.95 8.32
C TYR A 353 -8.42 17.25 7.34
N GLY A 354 -7.44 18.08 7.73
CA GLY A 354 -6.27 18.33 6.90
C GLY A 354 -5.51 17.04 6.56
N CYS A 355 -5.34 16.15 7.53
CA CYS A 355 -4.69 14.85 7.33
C CYS A 355 -5.47 13.94 6.39
N LEU A 356 -6.78 13.80 6.60
CA LEU A 356 -7.63 12.96 5.75
C LEU A 356 -7.74 13.50 4.32
N ALA A 357 -7.91 14.82 4.15
CA ALA A 357 -7.98 15.44 2.83
C ALA A 357 -6.67 15.27 2.04
N GLU A 358 -5.53 15.35 2.73
CA GLU A 358 -4.25 15.03 2.09
C GLU A 358 -4.16 13.56 1.69
N ALA A 359 -4.51 12.64 2.59
CA ALA A 359 -4.45 11.20 2.32
C ALA A 359 -5.34 10.83 1.13
N ASP A 360 -6.56 11.35 1.05
CA ASP A 360 -7.51 11.12 -0.03
C ASP A 360 -6.98 11.61 -1.40
N ARG A 361 -6.52 12.86 -1.45
CA ARG A 361 -5.92 13.46 -2.67
C ARG A 361 -4.72 12.66 -3.18
N LEU A 362 -3.90 12.11 -2.28
CA LEU A 362 -2.72 11.33 -2.66
C LEU A 362 -3.11 9.91 -3.07
N ALA A 363 -4.04 9.27 -2.38
CA ALA A 363 -4.53 7.93 -2.72
C ALA A 363 -5.15 7.89 -4.12
N GLY A 364 -5.96 8.89 -4.47
CA GLY A 364 -6.56 9.01 -5.81
C GLY A 364 -5.53 9.09 -6.95
N LYS A 365 -4.31 9.58 -6.68
CA LYS A 365 -3.22 9.62 -7.67
C LYS A 365 -2.46 8.31 -7.80
N LEU A 366 -2.47 7.48 -6.75
CA LEU A 366 -1.71 6.23 -6.69
C LEU A 366 -2.47 5.02 -7.24
N GLY A 367 -3.80 5.13 -7.40
CA GLY A 367 -4.64 4.01 -7.88
C GLY A 367 -4.66 2.82 -6.91
N PHE A 368 -4.48 3.09 -5.61
CA PHE A 368 -4.34 2.04 -4.60
C PHE A 368 -5.71 1.50 -4.19
N ALA A 369 -6.05 0.27 -4.59
CA ALA A 369 -7.37 -0.32 -4.35
C ALA A 369 -7.72 -0.45 -2.86
N GLU A 370 -6.74 -0.75 -2.00
CA GLU A 370 -6.96 -0.87 -0.56
C GLU A 370 -7.41 0.45 0.09
N ALA A 371 -7.08 1.61 -0.53
CA ALA A 371 -7.48 2.92 -0.02
C ALA A 371 -9.00 3.12 -0.03
N GLU A 372 -9.72 2.49 -0.96
CA GLU A 372 -11.19 2.52 -0.99
C GLU A 372 -11.82 1.90 0.26
N VAL A 373 -11.07 1.03 0.95
CA VAL A 373 -11.55 0.37 2.18
C VAL A 373 -11.08 1.13 3.41
N PHE A 374 -9.77 1.37 3.59
CA PHE A 374 -9.30 1.91 4.87
C PHE A 374 -9.60 3.41 5.04
N LEU A 375 -9.59 4.24 3.98
CA LEU A 375 -9.83 5.69 4.13
C LEU A 375 -11.22 5.97 4.72
N PRO A 376 -12.32 5.36 4.22
CA PRO A 376 -13.63 5.50 4.85
C PRO A 376 -13.66 5.06 6.31
N VAL A 377 -12.95 3.98 6.70
CA VAL A 377 -12.88 3.52 8.09
C VAL A 377 -12.23 4.56 9.01
N PHE A 378 -11.08 5.11 8.62
CA PHE A 378 -10.42 6.16 9.40
C PHE A 378 -11.25 7.44 9.45
N ARG A 379 -11.92 7.80 8.34
CA ARG A 379 -12.82 8.96 8.32
C ARG A 379 -14.02 8.73 9.23
N ALA A 380 -14.65 7.56 9.19
CA ALA A 380 -15.75 7.21 10.08
C ALA A 380 -15.34 7.28 11.55
N THR A 381 -14.14 6.81 11.87
CA THR A 381 -13.57 6.92 13.22
C THR A 381 -13.46 8.39 13.65
N VAL A 382 -12.95 9.27 12.78
CA VAL A 382 -12.89 10.72 13.05
C VAL A 382 -14.28 11.32 13.24
N GLU A 383 -15.24 11.01 12.37
CA GLU A 383 -16.61 11.54 12.49
C GLU A 383 -17.29 11.09 13.79
N ALA A 384 -17.16 9.80 14.15
CA ALA A 384 -17.67 9.25 15.40
C ALA A 384 -17.05 9.92 16.64
N LEU A 385 -15.75 10.25 16.61
CA LEU A 385 -15.08 10.96 17.70
C LEU A 385 -15.54 12.41 17.83
N LEU A 386 -15.92 13.03 16.71
CA LEU A 386 -16.44 14.40 16.65
C LEU A 386 -17.96 14.48 16.88
N GLY A 387 -18.63 13.36 17.17
CA GLY A 387 -20.07 13.30 17.46
C GLY A 387 -20.97 13.32 16.23
N ARG A 388 -20.44 13.02 15.05
CA ARG A 388 -21.16 12.91 13.77
C ARG A 388 -21.45 11.44 13.45
N GLU A 389 -22.37 10.86 14.22
CA GLU A 389 -22.67 9.43 14.21
C GLU A 389 -23.31 8.97 12.90
N ALA A 390 -24.22 9.77 12.33
CA ALA A 390 -24.90 9.44 11.07
C ALA A 390 -23.89 9.34 9.92
N GLU A 391 -23.01 10.34 9.79
CA GLU A 391 -21.95 10.36 8.79
C GLU A 391 -20.95 9.21 8.99
N ALA A 392 -20.63 8.88 10.24
CA ALA A 392 -19.78 7.73 10.55
C ALA A 392 -20.41 6.41 10.09
N LEU A 393 -21.71 6.19 10.35
CA LEU A 393 -22.42 4.98 9.93
C LEU A 393 -22.51 4.85 8.39
N GLU A 394 -22.73 5.95 7.67
CA GLU A 394 -22.71 5.96 6.20
C GLU A 394 -21.33 5.56 5.65
N LEU A 395 -20.26 6.10 6.24
CA LEU A 395 -18.89 5.77 5.85
C LEU A 395 -18.52 4.31 6.18
N LEU A 396 -18.98 3.77 7.30
CA LEU A 396 -18.80 2.36 7.66
C LEU A 396 -19.55 1.44 6.70
N ALA A 397 -20.77 1.79 6.29
CA ALA A 397 -21.51 1.04 5.28
C ALA A 397 -20.79 1.04 3.91
N LEU A 398 -20.23 2.19 3.51
CA LEU A 398 -19.39 2.30 2.31
C LEU A 398 -18.15 1.40 2.42
N ALA A 399 -17.48 1.39 3.57
CA ALA A 399 -16.32 0.56 3.84
C ALA A 399 -16.64 -0.95 3.79
N ASP A 400 -17.75 -1.40 4.39
CA ASP A 400 -18.18 -2.81 4.33
C ASP A 400 -18.47 -3.23 2.89
N ALA A 401 -19.16 -2.38 2.11
CA ALA A 401 -19.43 -2.65 0.71
C ALA A 401 -18.15 -2.77 -0.12
N ALA A 402 -17.16 -1.90 0.12
CA ALA A 402 -15.85 -1.97 -0.52
C ALA A 402 -15.08 -3.24 -0.11
N ALA A 403 -15.04 -3.54 1.19
CA ALA A 403 -14.36 -4.72 1.73
C ALA A 403 -14.97 -6.04 1.22
N ARG A 404 -16.28 -6.10 0.95
CA ARG A 404 -16.92 -7.25 0.30
C ARG A 404 -16.44 -7.45 -1.14
N ARG A 405 -16.28 -6.38 -1.91
CA ARG A 405 -15.79 -6.46 -3.30
C ARG A 405 -14.33 -6.90 -3.37
N THR A 406 -13.51 -6.49 -2.40
CA THR A 406 -12.07 -6.75 -2.38
C THR A 406 -11.65 -7.97 -1.56
N GLY A 407 -12.58 -8.65 -0.89
CA GLY A 407 -12.29 -9.82 -0.06
C GLY A 407 -11.62 -9.50 1.28
N ALA A 408 -11.67 -8.26 1.76
CA ALA A 408 -11.02 -7.81 3.00
C ALA A 408 -11.80 -8.21 4.28
N ALA A 409 -11.95 -9.52 4.53
CA ALA A 409 -12.78 -10.05 5.62
C ALA A 409 -12.46 -9.48 7.00
N GLY A 410 -11.18 -9.34 7.35
CA GLY A 410 -10.76 -8.78 8.64
C GLY A 410 -11.21 -7.33 8.86
N MET A 411 -11.28 -6.52 7.80
CA MET A 411 -11.78 -5.15 7.91
C MET A 411 -13.30 -5.12 8.15
N ARG A 412 -14.04 -6.08 7.57
CA ARG A 412 -15.49 -6.16 7.75
C ARG A 412 -15.88 -6.40 9.21
N THR A 413 -15.12 -7.22 9.95
CA THR A 413 -15.36 -7.42 11.38
C THR A 413 -15.18 -6.13 12.18
N ALA A 414 -14.07 -5.40 11.96
CA ALA A 414 -13.84 -4.13 12.64
C ALA A 414 -14.95 -3.10 12.32
N VAL A 415 -15.34 -2.99 11.04
CA VAL A 415 -16.43 -2.11 10.58
C VAL A 415 -17.76 -2.46 11.27
N ALA A 416 -18.10 -3.75 11.34
CA ALA A 416 -19.33 -4.21 11.98
C ALA A 416 -19.35 -3.93 13.49
N LEU A 417 -18.22 -4.10 14.18
CA LEU A 417 -18.10 -3.79 15.61
C LEU A 417 -18.25 -2.29 15.89
N ASP A 418 -17.58 -1.45 15.10
CA ASP A 418 -17.68 0.02 15.23
C ASP A 418 -19.12 0.50 14.93
N ALA A 419 -19.75 -0.04 13.88
CA ALA A 419 -21.14 0.30 13.54
C ALA A 419 -22.13 -0.17 14.61
N ALA A 420 -21.99 -1.40 15.12
CA ALA A 420 -22.84 -1.93 16.19
C ALA A 420 -22.72 -1.11 17.48
N ARG A 421 -21.51 -0.64 17.81
CA ARG A 421 -21.28 0.23 18.96
C ARG A 421 -22.01 1.58 18.82
N LEU A 422 -21.93 2.20 17.64
CA LEU A 422 -22.66 3.44 17.34
C LEU A 422 -24.17 3.24 17.42
N GLU A 423 -24.70 2.18 16.81
CA GLU A 423 -26.14 1.86 16.84
C GLU A 423 -26.64 1.61 18.27
N LEU A 424 -25.87 0.90 19.11
CA LEU A 424 -26.22 0.72 20.53
C LEU A 424 -26.14 2.02 21.34
N ASP A 425 -25.20 2.90 21.02
CA ASP A 425 -25.07 4.21 21.70
C ASP A 425 -26.27 5.12 21.33
N ALA A 426 -26.80 5.00 20.11
CA ALA A 426 -28.03 5.63 19.65
C ALA A 426 -29.32 4.94 20.13
N GLY A 427 -29.23 3.76 20.76
CA GLY A 427 -30.37 2.98 21.28
C GLY A 427 -31.05 2.05 20.28
N SER A 428 -30.45 1.81 19.11
CA SER A 428 -30.97 0.96 18.05
C SER A 428 -30.46 -0.49 18.17
N GLU A 429 -30.98 -1.24 19.15
CA GLU A 429 -30.57 -2.61 19.46
C GLU A 429 -30.69 -3.58 18.26
N ASP A 430 -31.79 -3.49 17.49
CA ASP A 430 -32.02 -4.37 16.32
C ASP A 430 -30.99 -4.14 15.20
N ARG A 431 -30.61 -2.89 14.95
CA ARG A 431 -29.61 -2.55 13.94
C ARG A 431 -28.23 -3.00 14.37
N ALA A 432 -27.89 -2.81 15.65
CA ALA A 432 -26.66 -3.34 16.21
C ALA A 432 -26.59 -4.87 16.08
N ALA A 433 -27.67 -5.58 16.42
CA ALA A 433 -27.73 -7.04 16.27
C ALA A 433 -27.52 -7.46 14.80
N THR A 434 -28.07 -6.72 13.84
CA THR A 434 -27.89 -6.97 12.41
C THR A 434 -26.42 -6.87 11.98
N TRP A 435 -25.69 -5.85 12.46
CA TRP A 435 -24.25 -5.72 12.19
C TRP A 435 -23.45 -6.89 12.76
N LEU A 436 -23.83 -7.39 13.94
CA LEU A 436 -23.15 -8.50 14.60
C LEU A 436 -23.52 -9.88 14.04
N ALA A 437 -24.61 -10.01 13.28
CA ALA A 437 -25.23 -11.28 12.86
C ALA A 437 -24.38 -12.16 11.91
N GLY A 438 -23.14 -11.77 11.59
CA GLY A 438 -22.21 -12.55 10.76
C GLY A 438 -20.79 -12.58 11.30
N ILE A 439 -20.56 -12.08 12.52
CA ILE A 439 -19.26 -12.18 13.17
C ILE A 439 -19.13 -13.59 13.76
N GLY A 440 -18.02 -14.25 13.45
CA GLY A 440 -17.70 -15.59 13.95
C GLY A 440 -17.43 -15.64 15.45
N GLU A 441 -16.84 -16.74 15.90
CA GLU A 441 -16.53 -16.94 17.32
C GLU A 441 -15.39 -16.03 17.78
N ALA A 442 -15.49 -15.56 19.03
CA ALA A 442 -14.50 -14.65 19.62
C ALA A 442 -13.06 -15.22 19.60
N SER A 443 -12.90 -16.55 19.60
CA SER A 443 -11.60 -17.23 19.52
C SER A 443 -10.87 -17.03 18.18
N GLU A 444 -11.59 -16.67 17.12
CA GLU A 444 -11.05 -16.48 15.77
C GLU A 444 -10.70 -15.02 15.48
N LEU A 445 -11.08 -14.12 16.38
CA LEU A 445 -10.92 -12.67 16.23
C LEU A 445 -9.59 -12.18 16.78
N SER A 446 -9.25 -10.93 16.45
CA SER A 446 -8.20 -10.24 17.20
C SER A 446 -8.64 -10.08 18.66
N ARG A 447 -7.68 -9.90 19.59
CA ARG A 447 -8.03 -9.73 21.01
C ARG A 447 -8.92 -8.52 21.25
N ALA A 448 -8.66 -7.42 20.54
CA ALA A 448 -9.48 -6.22 20.64
C ALA A 448 -10.92 -6.48 20.13
N ASP A 449 -11.05 -7.08 18.94
CA ASP A 449 -12.34 -7.39 18.35
C ASP A 449 -13.15 -8.38 19.21
N ALA A 450 -12.49 -9.36 19.82
CA ALA A 450 -13.11 -10.30 20.74
C ALA A 450 -13.65 -9.61 22.01
N VAL A 451 -12.89 -8.66 22.57
CA VAL A 451 -13.32 -7.85 23.71
C VAL A 451 -14.54 -7.01 23.34
N ASP A 452 -14.49 -6.34 22.18
CA ASP A 452 -15.60 -5.51 21.69
C ASP A 452 -16.85 -6.35 21.45
N LEU A 453 -16.73 -7.51 20.80
CA LEU A 453 -17.87 -8.41 20.57
C LEU A 453 -18.53 -8.85 21.88
N GLU A 454 -17.74 -9.25 22.88
CA GLU A 454 -18.26 -9.66 24.19
C GLU A 454 -18.92 -8.48 24.93
N GLY A 455 -18.33 -7.28 24.88
CA GLY A 455 -18.93 -6.07 25.47
C GLY A 455 -20.28 -5.72 24.84
N LEU A 456 -20.37 -5.75 23.51
CA LEU A 456 -21.59 -5.46 22.76
C LEU A 456 -22.67 -6.54 22.98
N ARG A 457 -22.29 -7.82 23.03
CA ARG A 457 -23.21 -8.94 23.40
C ARG A 457 -23.76 -8.76 24.81
N GLY A 458 -22.92 -8.34 25.76
CA GLY A 458 -23.36 -8.02 27.12
C GLY A 458 -24.42 -6.93 27.15
N ARG A 459 -24.27 -5.88 26.34
CA ARG A 459 -25.26 -4.79 26.24
C ARG A 459 -26.58 -5.25 25.63
N LEU A 460 -26.53 -6.02 24.55
CA LEU A 460 -27.72 -6.54 23.87
C LEU A 460 -28.52 -7.53 24.73
N ALA A 461 -27.83 -8.38 25.51
CA ALA A 461 -28.49 -9.39 26.33
C ALA A 461 -29.13 -8.82 27.62
N ALA A 462 -28.83 -7.57 28.00
CA ALA A 462 -29.16 -7.04 29.33
C ALA A 462 -30.66 -7.02 29.66
N ARG A 463 -31.54 -6.91 28.65
CA ARG A 463 -33.00 -6.90 28.85
C ARG A 463 -33.56 -8.31 29.01
N ASP A 464 -33.16 -9.23 28.13
CA ASP A 464 -33.83 -10.53 28.00
C ASP A 464 -33.10 -11.66 28.73
N ARG A 465 -31.77 -11.53 28.92
CA ARG A 465 -30.88 -12.59 29.43
C ARG A 465 -29.86 -12.00 30.40
N PRO A 466 -30.28 -11.58 31.61
CA PRO A 466 -29.47 -10.77 32.52
C PRO A 466 -28.19 -11.46 33.03
N ASP A 467 -28.23 -12.78 33.26
CA ASP A 467 -27.07 -13.53 33.72
C ASP A 467 -26.01 -13.68 32.60
N GLU A 468 -26.46 -13.94 31.36
CA GLU A 468 -25.58 -13.97 30.19
C GLU A 468 -24.96 -12.59 29.92
N ALA A 469 -25.76 -11.52 30.06
CA ALA A 469 -25.31 -10.15 29.88
C ALA A 469 -24.14 -9.79 30.80
N LEU A 470 -24.25 -10.13 32.09
CA LEU A 470 -23.18 -9.90 33.05
C LEU A 470 -21.96 -10.76 32.76
N HIS A 471 -22.15 -12.03 32.39
CA HIS A 471 -21.06 -12.93 32.04
C HIS A 471 -20.23 -12.42 30.86
N HIS A 472 -20.90 -11.96 29.79
CA HIS A 472 -20.26 -11.34 28.63
C HIS A 472 -19.47 -10.08 29.01
N ALA A 473 -20.07 -9.17 29.79
CA ALA A 473 -19.39 -7.94 30.23
C ALA A 473 -18.14 -8.23 31.09
N GLU A 474 -18.21 -9.21 31.99
CA GLU A 474 -17.07 -9.61 32.82
C GLU A 474 -15.99 -10.35 32.03
N ARG A 475 -16.36 -11.11 31.00
CA ARG A 475 -15.40 -11.70 30.05
C ARG A 475 -14.68 -10.62 29.25
N ALA A 476 -15.40 -9.62 28.75
CA ALA A 476 -14.82 -8.50 28.01
C ALA A 476 -13.75 -7.77 28.85
N VAL A 477 -14.07 -7.41 30.11
CA VAL A 477 -13.11 -6.74 31.01
C VAL A 477 -11.91 -7.64 31.34
N ARG A 478 -12.11 -8.91 31.66
CA ARG A 478 -10.97 -9.82 31.93
C ARG A 478 -10.06 -9.98 30.71
N ALA A 479 -10.64 -10.07 29.51
CA ALA A 479 -9.88 -10.18 28.27
C ALA A 479 -9.15 -8.89 27.90
N SER A 480 -9.72 -7.71 28.18
CA SER A 480 -9.10 -6.41 27.89
C SER A 480 -7.80 -6.18 28.69
N LEU A 481 -7.72 -6.74 29.91
CA LEU A 481 -6.51 -6.70 30.75
C LEU A 481 -5.32 -7.48 30.16
N LEU A 482 -5.56 -8.33 29.15
CA LEU A 482 -4.51 -9.04 28.41
C LEU A 482 -3.96 -8.22 27.23
N THR A 483 -4.35 -6.95 27.12
CA THR A 483 -3.88 -5.99 26.12
C THR A 483 -3.18 -4.81 26.80
N ASP A 484 -2.28 -4.15 26.08
CA ASP A 484 -1.68 -2.87 26.49
C ASP A 484 -2.48 -1.66 25.99
N SER A 485 -3.69 -1.87 25.47
CA SER A 485 -4.52 -0.82 24.90
C SER A 485 -5.44 -0.20 25.95
N PRO A 486 -5.19 1.06 26.38
CA PRO A 486 -6.12 1.76 27.28
C PRO A 486 -7.47 1.99 26.62
N LEU A 487 -7.54 2.02 25.27
CA LEU A 487 -8.80 2.18 24.54
C LEU A 487 -9.69 0.94 24.65
N VAL A 488 -9.11 -0.25 24.48
CA VAL A 488 -9.84 -1.52 24.62
C VAL A 488 -10.31 -1.72 26.07
N GLN A 489 -9.45 -1.38 27.04
CA GLN A 489 -9.79 -1.42 28.46
C GLN A 489 -10.93 -0.44 28.80
N ALA A 490 -10.86 0.80 28.31
CA ALA A 490 -11.90 1.80 28.52
C ALA A 490 -13.25 1.40 27.91
N SER A 491 -13.26 0.91 26.67
CA SER A 491 -14.49 0.46 25.99
C SER A 491 -15.15 -0.70 26.73
N ALA A 492 -14.38 -1.69 27.16
CA ALA A 492 -14.89 -2.85 27.91
C ALA A 492 -15.54 -2.43 29.24
N GLU A 493 -14.89 -1.54 30.00
CA GLU A 493 -15.43 -1.04 31.27
C GLU A 493 -16.66 -0.15 31.07
N LEU A 494 -16.70 0.65 29.99
CA LEU A 494 -17.87 1.46 29.66
C LEU A 494 -19.07 0.60 29.22
N ASP A 495 -18.83 -0.46 28.45
CA ASP A 495 -19.90 -1.42 28.11
C ASP A 495 -20.38 -2.15 29.36
N ARG A 496 -19.48 -2.58 30.24
CA ARG A 496 -19.84 -3.18 31.53
C ARG A 496 -20.66 -2.21 32.38
N ALA A 497 -20.30 -0.93 32.43
CA ALA A 497 -21.06 0.09 33.14
C ALA A 497 -22.49 0.22 32.58
N ARG A 498 -22.64 0.24 31.25
CA ARG A 498 -23.95 0.30 30.57
C ARG A 498 -24.79 -0.95 30.82
N THR A 499 -24.18 -2.14 30.77
CA THR A 499 -24.85 -3.41 31.10
C THR A 499 -25.30 -3.43 32.57
N LEU A 500 -24.42 -3.12 33.52
CA LEU A 500 -24.78 -3.06 34.95
C LEU A 500 -25.89 -2.03 35.23
N ALA A 501 -25.88 -0.91 34.51
CA ALA A 501 -26.93 0.10 34.58
C ALA A 501 -28.29 -0.44 34.13
N ALA A 502 -28.33 -1.18 33.02
CA ALA A 502 -29.55 -1.82 32.51
C ALA A 502 -30.05 -2.92 33.45
N LEU A 503 -29.15 -3.63 34.12
CA LEU A 503 -29.45 -4.66 35.14
C LEU A 503 -29.84 -4.09 36.52
N GLY A 504 -30.00 -2.76 36.66
CA GLY A 504 -30.40 -2.14 37.92
C GLY A 504 -29.33 -2.17 39.01
N ARG A 505 -28.03 -2.22 38.66
CA ARG A 505 -26.89 -2.23 39.60
C ARG A 505 -26.13 -0.90 39.60
N PRO A 506 -26.70 0.19 40.16
CA PRO A 506 -26.18 1.57 40.04
C PRO A 506 -24.74 1.77 40.54
N ALA A 507 -24.43 1.32 41.76
CA ALA A 507 -23.12 1.56 42.37
C ALA A 507 -22.00 0.85 41.60
N ALA A 508 -22.25 -0.38 41.14
CA ALA A 508 -21.30 -1.13 40.32
C ALA A 508 -21.14 -0.49 38.93
N ALA A 509 -22.23 0.01 38.33
CA ALA A 509 -22.18 0.73 37.06
C ALA A 509 -21.34 2.02 37.16
N GLU A 510 -21.49 2.79 38.24
CA GLU A 510 -20.69 4.00 38.48
C GLU A 510 -19.21 3.69 38.73
N ALA A 511 -18.90 2.59 39.42
CA ALA A 511 -17.52 2.14 39.60
C ALA A 511 -16.87 1.75 38.26
N ALA A 512 -17.56 0.96 37.44
CA ALA A 512 -17.07 0.58 36.10
C ALA A 512 -16.91 1.81 35.19
N ALA A 513 -17.84 2.76 35.22
CA ALA A 513 -17.72 4.01 34.46
C ALA A 513 -16.50 4.85 34.90
N ARG A 514 -16.21 4.92 36.20
CA ARG A 514 -15.00 5.60 36.70
C ARG A 514 -13.71 4.91 36.22
N SER A 515 -13.66 3.58 36.27
CA SER A 515 -12.56 2.79 35.69
C SER A 515 -12.35 3.12 34.19
N ALA A 516 -13.43 3.13 33.40
CA ALA A 516 -13.37 3.55 32.00
C ALA A 516 -12.83 4.98 31.82
N GLY A 517 -13.24 5.89 32.70
CA GLY A 517 -12.78 7.28 32.73
C GLY A 517 -11.27 7.41 32.98
N GLU A 518 -10.72 6.62 33.90
CA GLU A 518 -9.28 6.59 34.19
C GLU A 518 -8.47 6.15 32.96
N HIS A 519 -8.91 5.11 32.25
CA HIS A 519 -8.27 4.66 31.02
C HIS A 519 -8.35 5.70 29.90
N PHE A 520 -9.51 6.33 29.67
CA PHE A 520 -9.65 7.41 28.68
C PHE A 520 -8.78 8.62 29.02
N ALA A 521 -8.74 9.02 30.29
CA ALA A 521 -7.92 10.13 30.76
C ALA A 521 -6.43 9.84 30.59
N GLY A 522 -5.98 8.63 30.97
CA GLY A 522 -4.59 8.20 30.81
C GLY A 522 -4.12 8.20 29.34
N LYS A 523 -5.00 7.82 28.41
CA LYS A 523 -4.71 7.94 26.97
C LYS A 523 -4.72 9.38 26.48
N GLY A 524 -5.48 10.28 27.11
CA GLY A 524 -5.80 11.60 26.57
C GLY A 524 -6.91 11.56 25.52
N HIS A 525 -7.92 10.71 25.72
CA HIS A 525 -9.09 10.58 24.86
C HIS A 525 -10.24 11.48 25.34
N LEU A 526 -10.30 12.72 24.86
CA LEU A 526 -11.28 13.72 25.32
C LEU A 526 -12.74 13.32 25.04
N PRO A 527 -13.11 12.80 23.84
CA PRO A 527 -14.49 12.38 23.60
C PRO A 527 -14.95 11.24 24.53
N GLY A 528 -14.08 10.27 24.83
CA GLY A 528 -14.38 9.16 25.74
C GLY A 528 -14.60 9.62 27.18
N ALA A 529 -13.75 10.53 27.67
CA ALA A 529 -13.95 11.16 28.98
C ALA A 529 -15.29 11.90 29.07
N ARG A 530 -15.71 12.61 28.02
CA ARG A 530 -17.05 13.24 27.96
C ARG A 530 -18.18 12.21 27.98
N ARG A 531 -18.06 11.09 27.26
CA ARG A 531 -19.06 10.00 27.30
C ARG A 531 -19.22 9.43 28.70
N VAL A 532 -18.12 9.21 29.42
CA VAL A 532 -18.14 8.75 30.82
C VAL A 532 -18.81 9.78 31.73
N ALA A 533 -18.45 11.06 31.61
CA ALA A 533 -19.06 12.14 32.40
C ALA A 533 -20.57 12.27 32.15
N ALA A 534 -21.00 12.18 30.89
CA ALA A 534 -22.41 12.20 30.51
C ALA A 534 -23.17 11.02 31.12
N PHE A 535 -22.59 9.81 31.08
CA PHE A 535 -23.17 8.61 31.70
C PHE A 535 -23.36 8.79 33.21
N LEU A 536 -22.33 9.25 33.93
CA LEU A 536 -22.40 9.49 35.38
C LEU A 536 -23.44 10.57 35.74
N THR A 537 -23.49 11.65 34.97
CA THR A 537 -24.44 12.76 35.19
C THR A 537 -25.89 12.32 34.99
N ALA A 538 -26.17 11.58 33.92
CA ALA A 538 -27.51 11.05 33.64
C ALA A 538 -28.03 10.15 34.77
N ARG A 539 -27.13 9.43 35.46
CA ARG A 539 -27.49 8.59 36.61
C ARG A 539 -27.73 9.38 37.89
N ALA A 540 -26.90 10.37 38.19
CA ALA A 540 -27.10 11.24 39.34
C ALA A 540 -28.46 11.96 39.29
N GLY A 541 -28.90 12.37 38.10
CA GLY A 541 -30.23 12.95 37.88
C GLY A 541 -31.38 11.98 38.19
N ARG A 542 -31.29 10.72 37.76
CA ARG A 542 -32.31 9.69 38.03
C ARG A 542 -32.44 9.34 39.52
N THR A 543 -31.31 9.29 40.24
CA THR A 543 -31.30 9.05 41.69
C THR A 543 -31.96 10.20 42.46
N ARG A 544 -31.72 11.47 42.05
CA ARG A 544 -32.39 12.63 42.64
C ARG A 544 -33.89 12.65 42.39
N THR A 545 -34.34 12.35 41.16
CA THR A 545 -35.78 12.31 40.85
C THR A 545 -36.51 11.22 41.65
N ALA A 546 -35.92 10.03 41.80
CA ALA A 546 -36.48 8.95 42.61
C ALA A 546 -36.58 9.29 44.11
N MET A 547 -35.63 10.06 44.65
CA MET A 547 -35.67 10.55 46.04
C MET A 547 -36.71 11.67 46.26
N VAL A 548 -37.02 12.49 45.25
CA VAL A 548 -38.04 13.53 45.36
C VAL A 548 -39.44 12.90 45.29
N THR A 549 -39.68 11.94 44.40
CA THR A 549 -40.97 11.24 44.29
C THR A 549 -41.32 10.40 45.52
N THR A 550 -40.33 9.90 46.26
CA THR A 550 -40.57 9.18 47.52
C THR A 550 -40.86 10.11 48.70
N ARG A 551 -40.47 11.40 48.61
CA ARG A 551 -40.71 12.42 49.64
C ARG A 551 -42.04 13.16 49.50
N GLU A 552 -42.62 13.21 48.30
CA GLU A 552 -43.94 13.81 48.05
C GLU A 552 -45.11 12.81 48.21
N GLY A 553 -44.80 11.52 48.40
CA GLY A 553 -45.77 10.45 48.64
C GLY A 553 -45.84 9.93 50.08
N SER A 554 -45.16 10.59 51.02
CA SER A 554 -45.29 10.38 52.48
C SER A 554 -45.87 11.63 53.11
#